data_AF-A0A4Q3LWL3-F1
#
_entry.id   AF-A0A4Q3LWL3-F1
#
_cell.length_a   1.000
_cell.length_b   1.000
_cell.length_c   1.000
_cell.angle_alpha   90.00
_cell.angle_beta   90.00
_cell.angle_gamma   90.00
#
_symmetry.space_group_name_H-M   'P 1'
#
loop_
_entity.id
_entity.type
_entity.pdbx_description
1 polymer ?
#
loop_
_entity_poly.entity_id
_entity_poly.type
_entity_poly.pdbx_seq_one_letter_code
_entity_poly.pdbx_strand_id
1 'polypeptide(L)'
;MTDRTTVHGLQVAPLLHRFIEERVLPGTGVDAAAFWKGFDALVADLAPRNMALLAERDRLQAELDTWHRAHPGPVTDMAAYRAFLEQIGYLVPQPEHVQATTANVDDELATQAGPQLVVPILNARYALNAANARWGSLYDALYGTDAIAETDGADKGKGYNPVRGAKVIAFARDVLDQAAPLADHSHKDATGYRVEGGQLVVALEGGATTALKDAAQFVGYQGDAAAPSAVLLRHNGLHVDIQIDRSTPIGKTDPAGVSDVVVEAALSTILDLEDSVAAVDAQDKVAGYANWLGILKADLTEQVSKGGKTFTRGLNPDRVYTAPGGSGEVRLHGRSL
;
A
#
# COMPACT_ATOMS: atom_id res chain seq x y z
N MET A 1 -25.52 -6.96 -32.81
CA MET A 1 -24.19 -6.40 -33.11
C MET A 1 -23.94 -5.29 -32.10
N THR A 2 -22.81 -5.31 -31.40
CA THR A 2 -22.41 -4.20 -30.52
C THR A 2 -21.91 -3.07 -31.39
N ASP A 3 -22.41 -1.85 -31.15
CA ASP A 3 -22.00 -0.64 -31.89
C ASP A 3 -20.49 -0.38 -31.77
N ARG A 4 -19.88 0.18 -32.83
CA ARG A 4 -18.43 0.41 -32.94
C ARG A 4 -18.13 1.74 -33.62
N THR A 5 -17.14 2.46 -33.08
CA THR A 5 -16.53 3.63 -33.70
C THR A 5 -15.31 3.17 -34.49
N THR A 6 -15.32 3.42 -35.80
CA THR A 6 -14.15 3.18 -36.65
C THR A 6 -13.12 4.27 -36.43
N VAL A 7 -11.89 3.89 -36.08
CA VAL A 7 -10.76 4.81 -35.93
C VAL A 7 -9.54 4.16 -36.59
N HIS A 8 -9.11 4.71 -37.73
CA HIS A 8 -8.10 4.06 -38.58
C HIS A 8 -8.51 2.60 -38.91
N GLY A 9 -7.66 1.62 -38.64
CA GLY A 9 -7.98 0.20 -38.80
C GLY A 9 -8.78 -0.41 -37.64
N LEU A 10 -9.01 0.34 -36.55
CA LEU A 10 -9.65 -0.15 -35.33
C LEU A 10 -11.17 -0.03 -35.37
N GLN A 11 -11.83 -0.95 -34.65
CA GLN A 11 -13.26 -0.92 -34.34
C GLN A 11 -13.45 -0.82 -32.82
N VAL A 12 -13.51 0.39 -32.30
CA VAL A 12 -13.49 0.69 -30.86
C VAL A 12 -14.91 0.75 -30.31
N ALA A 13 -15.15 0.25 -29.09
CA ALA A 13 -16.44 0.43 -28.44
C ALA A 13 -16.68 1.94 -28.18
N PRO A 14 -17.86 2.51 -28.53
CA PRO A 14 -18.09 3.95 -28.41
C PRO A 14 -17.88 4.52 -27.01
N LEU A 15 -18.23 3.75 -25.97
CA LEU A 15 -18.00 4.12 -24.56
C LEU A 15 -16.51 4.29 -24.26
N LEU A 16 -15.68 3.33 -24.67
CA LEU A 16 -14.23 3.39 -24.47
C LEU A 16 -13.62 4.53 -25.26
N HIS A 17 -14.00 4.69 -26.53
CA HIS A 17 -13.54 5.79 -27.37
C HIS A 17 -13.80 7.15 -26.70
N ARG A 18 -15.04 7.38 -26.28
CA ARG A 18 -15.44 8.61 -25.60
C ARG A 18 -14.69 8.82 -24.29
N PHE A 19 -14.54 7.78 -23.48
CA PHE A 19 -13.80 7.86 -22.22
C PHE A 19 -12.35 8.30 -22.45
N ILE A 20 -11.66 7.74 -23.46
CA ILE A 20 -10.30 8.15 -23.79
C ILE A 20 -10.24 9.63 -24.22
N GLU A 21 -11.07 10.03 -25.18
CA GLU A 21 -11.14 11.39 -25.74
C GLU A 21 -11.46 12.45 -24.69
N GLU A 22 -12.48 12.19 -23.86
CA GLU A 22 -13.05 13.22 -22.99
C GLU A 22 -12.48 13.22 -21.57
N ARG A 23 -11.90 12.10 -21.11
CA ARG A 23 -11.47 11.94 -19.71
C ARG A 23 -9.99 11.66 -19.55
N VAL A 24 -9.39 10.86 -20.44
CA VAL A 24 -7.99 10.44 -20.32
C VAL A 24 -7.05 11.43 -20.98
N LEU A 25 -7.20 11.69 -22.28
CA LEU A 25 -6.27 12.53 -23.03
C LEU A 25 -6.19 14.00 -22.54
N PRO A 26 -7.29 14.65 -22.11
CA PRO A 26 -7.22 16.03 -21.65
C PRO A 26 -6.28 16.20 -20.44
N GLY A 27 -5.31 17.11 -20.58
CA GLY A 27 -4.29 17.41 -19.57
C GLY A 27 -3.00 16.57 -19.67
N THR A 28 -2.94 15.57 -20.56
CA THR A 28 -1.74 14.73 -20.73
C THR A 28 -0.68 15.34 -21.65
N GLY A 29 -1.06 16.33 -22.48
CA GLY A 29 -0.21 16.86 -23.54
C GLY A 29 -0.16 15.98 -24.81
N VAL A 30 -0.92 14.88 -24.85
CA VAL A 30 -1.00 13.98 -26.01
C VAL A 30 -2.18 14.37 -26.91
N ASP A 31 -1.91 14.60 -28.19
CA ASP A 31 -2.94 14.84 -29.21
C ASP A 31 -3.74 13.56 -29.51
N ALA A 32 -5.06 13.69 -29.64
CA ALA A 32 -5.95 12.55 -29.84
C ALA A 32 -5.73 11.82 -31.17
N ALA A 33 -5.51 12.56 -32.27
CA ALA A 33 -5.26 11.94 -33.57
C ALA A 33 -3.91 11.20 -33.57
N ALA A 34 -2.89 11.78 -32.92
CA ALA A 34 -1.59 11.13 -32.73
C ALA A 34 -1.70 9.87 -31.86
N PHE A 35 -2.45 9.92 -30.75
CA PHE A 35 -2.70 8.77 -29.88
C PHE A 35 -3.32 7.60 -30.67
N TRP A 36 -4.44 7.85 -31.35
CA TRP A 36 -5.16 6.78 -32.05
C TRP A 36 -4.37 6.20 -33.23
N LYS A 37 -3.70 7.05 -33.99
CA LYS A 37 -2.81 6.59 -35.07
C LYS A 37 -1.67 5.74 -34.53
N GLY A 38 -1.05 6.16 -33.42
CA GLY A 38 0.01 5.43 -32.76
C GLY A 38 -0.47 4.08 -32.21
N PHE A 39 -1.64 4.07 -31.57
CA PHE A 39 -2.23 2.84 -31.03
C PHE A 39 -2.63 1.85 -32.13
N ASP A 40 -3.24 2.30 -33.22
CA ASP A 40 -3.54 1.48 -34.40
C ASP A 40 -2.27 0.82 -34.97
N ALA A 41 -1.19 1.60 -35.13
CA ALA A 41 0.09 1.08 -35.62
C ALA A 41 0.69 0.03 -34.67
N LEU A 42 0.65 0.27 -33.35
CA LEU A 42 1.13 -0.69 -32.35
C LEU A 42 0.32 -1.99 -32.35
N VAL A 43 -1.02 -1.91 -32.48
CA VAL A 43 -1.87 -3.09 -32.58
C VAL A 43 -1.53 -3.89 -33.84
N ALA A 44 -1.38 -3.23 -34.99
CA ALA A 44 -1.05 -3.89 -36.25
C ALA A 44 0.32 -4.60 -36.22
N ASP A 45 1.32 -4.00 -35.58
CA ASP A 45 2.67 -4.57 -35.46
C ASP A 45 2.77 -5.67 -34.39
N LEU A 46 2.22 -5.44 -33.20
CA LEU A 46 2.45 -6.29 -32.04
C LEU A 46 1.41 -7.40 -31.86
N ALA A 47 0.19 -7.27 -32.38
CA ALA A 47 -0.84 -8.31 -32.23
C ALA A 47 -0.43 -9.66 -32.87
N PRO A 48 0.14 -9.71 -34.10
CA PRO A 48 0.63 -10.96 -34.68
C PRO A 48 1.73 -11.62 -33.83
N ARG A 49 2.64 -10.82 -33.27
CA ARG A 49 3.70 -11.31 -32.38
C ARG A 49 3.12 -11.88 -31.08
N ASN A 50 2.14 -11.20 -30.48
CA ASN A 50 1.46 -11.68 -29.28
C ASN A 50 0.75 -13.02 -29.55
N MET A 51 0.03 -13.14 -30.67
CA MET A 51 -0.60 -14.40 -31.08
C MET A 51 0.42 -15.53 -31.28
N ALA A 52 1.58 -15.23 -31.88
CA ALA A 52 2.65 -16.21 -32.04
C ALA A 52 3.23 -16.68 -30.69
N LEU A 53 3.37 -15.77 -29.72
CA LEU A 53 3.81 -16.12 -28.36
C LEU A 53 2.79 -17.01 -27.63
N LEU A 54 1.49 -16.80 -27.83
CA LEU A 54 0.46 -17.68 -27.28
C LEU A 54 0.50 -19.06 -27.93
N ALA A 55 0.63 -19.13 -29.25
CA ALA A 55 0.78 -20.40 -29.98
C ALA A 55 2.03 -21.18 -29.54
N GLU A 56 3.12 -20.47 -29.20
CA GLU A 56 4.32 -21.10 -28.67
C GLU A 56 4.09 -21.71 -27.27
N ARG A 57 3.30 -21.06 -26.41
CA ARG A 57 2.89 -21.65 -25.12
C ARG A 57 2.10 -22.94 -25.34
N ASP A 58 1.15 -22.94 -26.29
CA ASP A 58 0.34 -24.12 -26.63
C ASP A 58 1.22 -25.25 -27.18
N ARG A 59 2.19 -24.93 -28.05
CA ARG A 59 3.16 -25.90 -28.57
C ARG A 59 3.97 -26.53 -27.44
N LEU A 60 4.54 -25.71 -26.56
CA LEU A 60 5.32 -26.20 -25.41
C LEU A 60 4.47 -27.10 -24.50
N GLN A 61 3.23 -26.70 -24.19
CA GLN A 61 2.34 -27.52 -23.39
C GLN A 61 1.99 -28.84 -24.08
N ALA A 62 1.75 -28.84 -25.40
CA ALA A 62 1.47 -30.06 -26.15
C ALA A 62 2.66 -31.05 -26.17
N GLU A 63 3.89 -30.54 -26.23
CA GLU A 63 5.12 -31.34 -26.09
C GLU A 63 5.21 -31.96 -24.69
N LEU A 64 4.98 -31.16 -23.62
CA LEU A 64 4.96 -31.65 -22.24
C LEU A 64 3.91 -32.76 -22.06
N ASP A 65 2.69 -32.53 -22.54
CA ASP A 65 1.61 -33.50 -22.47
C ASP A 65 1.95 -34.80 -23.21
N THR A 66 2.60 -34.69 -24.37
CA THR A 66 3.02 -35.84 -25.18
C THR A 66 4.10 -36.64 -24.46
N TRP A 67 5.08 -35.95 -23.87
CA TRP A 67 6.12 -36.59 -23.09
C TRP A 67 5.53 -37.35 -21.90
N HIS A 68 4.64 -36.74 -21.12
CA HIS A 68 4.02 -37.39 -19.96
C HIS A 68 3.06 -38.52 -20.32
N ARG A 69 2.38 -38.45 -21.48
CA ARG A 69 1.60 -39.59 -22.01
C ARG A 69 2.48 -40.79 -22.35
N ALA A 70 3.67 -40.54 -22.89
CA ALA A 70 4.64 -41.59 -23.22
C ALA A 70 5.37 -42.13 -21.97
N HIS A 71 5.43 -41.35 -20.89
CA HIS A 71 6.09 -41.70 -19.63
C HIS A 71 5.11 -41.59 -18.45
N PRO A 72 4.13 -42.52 -18.36
CA PRO A 72 3.08 -42.44 -17.35
C PRO A 72 3.61 -42.61 -15.93
N GLY A 73 3.04 -41.84 -15.01
CA GLY A 73 3.44 -41.83 -13.61
C GLY A 73 4.54 -40.80 -13.31
N PRO A 74 5.17 -40.88 -12.14
CA PRO A 74 6.23 -39.95 -11.75
C PRO A 74 7.43 -40.02 -12.68
N VAL A 75 8.09 -38.89 -12.91
CA VAL A 75 9.36 -38.83 -13.63
C VAL A 75 10.45 -39.51 -12.80
N THR A 76 10.88 -40.69 -13.23
CA THR A 76 11.96 -41.45 -12.57
C THR A 76 13.34 -41.16 -13.17
N ASP A 77 13.41 -40.75 -14.44
CA ASP A 77 14.63 -40.27 -15.10
C ASP A 77 14.57 -38.75 -15.31
N MET A 78 15.03 -38.01 -14.30
CA MET A 78 15.09 -36.55 -14.34
C MET A 78 16.13 -36.01 -15.33
N ALA A 79 17.17 -36.79 -15.65
CA ALA A 79 18.19 -36.36 -16.60
C ALA A 79 17.62 -36.35 -18.02
N ALA A 80 16.89 -37.41 -18.39
CA ALA A 80 16.17 -37.47 -19.66
C ALA A 80 15.08 -36.40 -19.77
N TYR A 81 14.31 -36.17 -18.70
CA TYR A 81 13.27 -35.13 -18.70
C TYR A 81 13.86 -33.74 -18.89
N ARG A 82 14.95 -33.41 -18.18
CA ARG A 82 15.65 -32.13 -18.37
C ARG A 82 16.18 -31.98 -19.79
N ALA A 83 16.82 -33.00 -20.35
CA ALA A 83 17.32 -32.97 -21.72
C ALA A 83 16.19 -32.73 -22.74
N PHE A 84 15.01 -33.31 -22.51
CA PHE A 84 13.82 -33.03 -23.30
C PHE A 84 13.38 -31.56 -23.19
N LEU A 85 13.29 -31.00 -21.98
CA LEU A 85 12.92 -29.60 -21.78
C LEU A 85 13.90 -28.63 -22.47
N GLU A 86 15.20 -28.93 -22.45
CA GLU A 86 16.22 -28.18 -23.17
C GLU A 86 16.05 -28.33 -24.70
N GLN A 87 15.80 -29.56 -25.19
CA GLN A 87 15.59 -29.85 -26.60
C GLN A 87 14.38 -29.10 -27.20
N ILE A 88 13.26 -29.00 -26.47
CA ILE A 88 12.07 -28.28 -26.96
C ILE A 88 12.16 -26.76 -26.79
N GLY A 89 13.25 -26.25 -26.21
CA GLY A 89 13.47 -24.83 -25.95
C GLY A 89 12.73 -24.28 -24.72
N TYR A 90 12.19 -25.15 -23.85
CA TYR A 90 11.54 -24.74 -22.61
C TYR A 90 12.58 -24.28 -21.58
N LEU A 91 13.65 -25.06 -21.38
CA LEU A 91 14.80 -24.66 -20.59
C LEU A 91 15.87 -24.08 -21.51
N VAL A 92 16.19 -22.81 -21.31
CA VAL A 92 17.22 -22.09 -22.07
C VAL A 92 18.50 -21.94 -21.23
N PRO A 93 19.66 -21.74 -21.87
CA PRO A 93 20.90 -21.45 -21.16
C PRO A 93 20.75 -20.24 -20.22
N GLN A 94 21.21 -20.39 -18.98
CA GLN A 94 21.21 -19.30 -18.02
C GLN A 94 22.22 -18.23 -18.46
N PRO A 95 21.86 -16.93 -18.45
CA PRO A 95 22.82 -15.86 -18.69
C PRO A 95 23.88 -15.82 -17.59
N GLU A 96 25.15 -15.66 -17.97
CA GLU A 96 26.28 -15.66 -17.02
C GLU A 96 26.25 -14.48 -16.04
N HIS A 97 25.82 -13.31 -16.53
CA HIS A 97 25.76 -12.08 -15.75
C HIS A 97 24.48 -11.30 -16.09
N VAL A 98 23.74 -10.91 -15.05
CA VAL A 98 22.55 -10.09 -15.17
C VAL A 98 22.63 -8.98 -14.11
N GLN A 99 22.47 -7.74 -14.54
CA GLN A 99 22.40 -6.58 -13.68
C GLN A 99 21.25 -5.69 -14.15
N ALA A 100 20.30 -5.38 -13.26
CA ALA A 100 19.26 -4.40 -13.56
C ALA A 100 19.86 -2.99 -13.58
N THR A 101 19.44 -2.16 -14.53
CA THR A 101 19.91 -0.78 -14.73
C THR A 101 18.82 0.27 -14.52
N THR A 102 17.68 -0.13 -13.95
CA THR A 102 16.53 0.74 -13.73
C THR A 102 16.90 1.90 -12.80
N ALA A 103 16.53 3.12 -13.19
CA ALA A 103 16.77 4.34 -12.43
C ALA A 103 15.44 5.10 -12.25
N ASN A 104 15.43 6.09 -11.35
CA ASN A 104 14.24 6.88 -11.00
C ASN A 104 13.12 6.00 -10.41
N VAL A 105 13.49 5.11 -9.49
CA VAL A 105 12.55 4.26 -8.74
C VAL A 105 12.30 4.92 -7.38
N ASP A 106 11.03 5.07 -7.00
CA ASP A 106 10.63 5.62 -5.70
C ASP A 106 11.19 4.80 -4.52
N ASP A 107 11.43 5.48 -3.40
CA ASP A 107 12.07 4.90 -2.21
C ASP A 107 11.31 3.70 -1.65
N GLU A 108 9.97 3.72 -1.74
CA GLU A 108 9.07 2.65 -1.34
C GLU A 108 9.40 1.29 -2.00
N LEU A 109 9.95 1.31 -3.21
CA LEU A 109 10.34 0.12 -3.97
C LEU A 109 11.84 -0.10 -3.99
N ALA A 110 12.64 0.98 -3.91
CA ALA A 110 14.09 0.92 -4.08
C ALA A 110 14.86 0.68 -2.78
N THR A 111 14.41 1.29 -1.68
CA THR A 111 15.23 1.41 -0.45
C THR A 111 14.47 1.06 0.83
N GLN A 112 13.14 0.98 0.80
CA GLN A 112 12.32 0.57 1.94
C GLN A 112 11.89 -0.91 1.84
N ALA A 113 11.64 -1.51 3.01
CA ALA A 113 11.03 -2.83 3.12
C ALA A 113 9.74 -2.71 3.95
N GLY A 114 8.62 -3.11 3.36
CA GLY A 114 7.32 -3.03 4.03
C GLY A 114 6.22 -3.74 3.25
N PRO A 115 5.00 -3.79 3.81
CA PRO A 115 3.84 -4.40 3.17
C PRO A 115 3.50 -3.81 1.79
N GLN A 116 3.08 -4.69 0.88
CA GLN A 116 2.43 -4.35 -0.38
C GLN A 116 1.00 -4.89 -0.39
N LEU A 117 0.03 -4.03 -0.71
CA LEU A 117 -1.37 -4.45 -0.87
C LEU A 117 -1.67 -4.80 -2.33
N VAL A 118 -2.68 -5.65 -2.54
CA VAL A 118 -3.28 -5.91 -3.86
C VAL A 118 -4.78 -5.74 -3.72
N VAL A 119 -5.40 -4.97 -4.62
CA VAL A 119 -6.81 -4.60 -4.49
C VAL A 119 -7.51 -4.51 -5.86
N PRO A 120 -8.75 -5.04 -5.98
CA PRO A 120 -9.50 -4.94 -7.24
C PRO A 120 -9.88 -3.50 -7.56
N ILE A 121 -9.40 -2.97 -8.69
CA ILE A 121 -9.68 -1.58 -9.07
C ILE A 121 -11.15 -1.33 -9.39
N LEU A 122 -11.93 -2.36 -9.72
CA LEU A 122 -13.38 -2.23 -9.94
C LEU A 122 -14.14 -1.81 -8.68
N ASN A 123 -13.55 -1.96 -7.49
CA ASN A 123 -14.13 -1.51 -6.24
C ASN A 123 -13.47 -0.20 -5.78
N ALA A 124 -14.07 0.94 -6.13
CA ALA A 124 -13.56 2.27 -5.78
C ALA A 124 -13.33 2.46 -4.27
N ARG A 125 -14.22 1.92 -3.42
CA ARG A 125 -14.05 1.95 -1.96
C ARG A 125 -12.78 1.23 -1.52
N TYR A 126 -12.50 0.06 -2.08
CA TYR A 126 -11.30 -0.70 -1.73
C TYR A 126 -10.05 -0.01 -2.26
N ALA A 127 -10.04 0.45 -3.52
CA ALA A 127 -8.93 1.21 -4.10
C ALA A 127 -8.58 2.44 -3.24
N LEU A 128 -9.59 3.20 -2.83
CA LEU A 128 -9.41 4.37 -1.99
C LEU A 128 -8.87 4.02 -0.59
N ASN A 129 -9.39 2.96 0.03
CA ASN A 129 -8.88 2.51 1.32
C ASN A 129 -7.43 2.02 1.22
N ALA A 130 -7.08 1.31 0.14
CA ALA A 130 -5.73 0.80 -0.08
C ALA A 130 -4.73 1.92 -0.38
N ALA A 131 -5.13 2.94 -1.15
CA ALA A 131 -4.33 4.15 -1.34
C ALA A 131 -4.08 4.87 0.00
N ASN A 132 -5.10 4.95 0.87
CA ASN A 132 -4.98 5.58 2.18
C ASN A 132 -4.34 4.68 3.26
N ALA A 133 -4.03 3.42 2.96
CA ALA A 133 -3.52 2.43 3.93
C ALA A 133 -2.02 2.58 4.22
N ARG A 134 -1.33 3.57 3.63
CA ARG A 134 0.06 3.91 3.97
C ARG A 134 0.22 4.22 5.45
N TRP A 135 -0.80 4.78 6.09
CA TRP A 135 -0.80 5.09 7.51
C TRP A 135 -1.99 4.43 8.19
N GLY A 136 -1.71 3.45 9.05
CA GLY A 136 -2.71 2.65 9.74
C GLY A 136 -2.68 2.85 11.26
N SER A 137 -3.85 2.97 11.88
CA SER A 137 -3.97 2.94 13.34
C SER A 137 -3.61 1.53 13.86
N LEU A 138 -2.56 1.43 14.67
CA LEU A 138 -2.20 0.18 15.33
C LEU A 138 -3.24 -0.18 16.38
N TYR A 139 -3.84 0.80 17.05
CA TYR A 139 -4.86 0.52 18.08
C TYR A 139 -6.11 -0.09 17.44
N ASP A 140 -6.61 0.48 16.34
CA ASP A 140 -7.77 -0.07 15.63
C ASP A 140 -7.47 -1.47 15.07
N ALA A 141 -6.27 -1.69 14.52
CA ALA A 141 -5.87 -2.99 14.00
C ALA A 141 -5.81 -4.06 15.10
N LEU A 142 -5.20 -3.77 16.24
CA LEU A 142 -5.13 -4.70 17.38
C LEU A 142 -6.49 -4.92 18.04
N TYR A 143 -7.27 -3.86 18.22
CA TYR A 143 -8.58 -3.96 18.84
C TYR A 143 -9.56 -4.73 17.95
N GLY A 144 -9.56 -4.47 16.64
CA GLY A 144 -10.52 -5.02 15.69
C GLY A 144 -10.26 -6.46 15.26
N THR A 145 -9.04 -6.97 15.42
CA THR A 145 -8.63 -8.31 14.96
C THR A 145 -8.55 -9.31 16.12
N ASP A 146 -8.16 -10.55 15.83
CA ASP A 146 -7.87 -11.61 16.79
C ASP A 146 -6.42 -11.58 17.33
N ALA A 147 -5.60 -10.61 16.88
CA ALA A 147 -4.24 -10.39 17.41
C ALA A 147 -4.22 -10.18 18.93
N ILE A 148 -5.28 -9.59 19.48
CA ILE A 148 -5.57 -9.61 20.91
C ILE A 148 -6.68 -10.63 21.16
N ALA A 149 -6.34 -11.70 21.87
CA ALA A 149 -7.28 -12.77 22.22
C ALA A 149 -8.49 -12.25 23.01
N GLU A 150 -9.67 -12.77 22.69
CA GLU A 150 -10.94 -12.47 23.40
C GLU A 150 -11.10 -13.40 24.62
N THR A 151 -10.12 -13.31 25.54
CA THR A 151 -10.11 -14.04 26.82
C THR A 151 -9.96 -13.08 27.99
N ASP A 152 -10.30 -13.54 29.19
CA ASP A 152 -10.15 -12.78 30.45
C ASP A 152 -10.92 -11.45 30.44
N GLY A 153 -12.11 -11.46 29.82
CA GLY A 153 -12.97 -10.29 29.71
C GLY A 153 -12.50 -9.25 28.68
N ALA A 154 -11.59 -9.61 27.77
CA ALA A 154 -11.09 -8.75 26.70
C ALA A 154 -11.86 -8.89 25.36
N ASP A 155 -13.13 -9.27 25.43
CA ASP A 155 -14.03 -9.36 24.27
C ASP A 155 -14.22 -7.98 23.61
N LYS A 156 -14.43 -7.94 22.29
CA LYS A 156 -14.62 -6.65 21.57
C LYS A 156 -15.88 -5.90 22.00
N GLY A 157 -16.96 -6.64 22.27
CA GLY A 157 -18.26 -6.10 22.62
C GLY A 157 -18.87 -5.21 21.52
N LYS A 158 -19.95 -4.47 21.85
CA LYS A 158 -20.59 -3.48 20.94
C LYS A 158 -20.00 -2.07 21.03
N GLY A 159 -19.17 -1.82 22.04
CA GLY A 159 -18.54 -0.53 22.32
C GLY A 159 -17.13 -0.73 22.85
N TYR A 160 -16.52 0.33 23.36
CA TYR A 160 -15.18 0.23 23.92
C TYR A 160 -15.16 -0.59 25.22
N ASN A 161 -14.36 -1.65 25.23
CA ASN A 161 -14.05 -2.45 26.40
C ASN A 161 -12.69 -2.01 26.96
N PRO A 162 -12.64 -1.35 28.13
CA PRO A 162 -11.39 -0.90 28.73
C PRO A 162 -10.38 -2.02 29.02
N VAL A 163 -10.85 -3.24 29.30
CA VAL A 163 -9.97 -4.40 29.55
C VAL A 163 -9.22 -4.77 28.27
N ARG A 164 -9.93 -4.81 27.13
CA ARG A 164 -9.32 -5.03 25.81
C ARG A 164 -8.42 -3.86 25.43
N GLY A 165 -8.88 -2.62 25.64
CA GLY A 165 -8.12 -1.42 25.35
C GLY A 165 -6.79 -1.36 26.09
N ALA A 166 -6.75 -1.77 27.37
CA ALA A 166 -5.51 -1.88 28.13
C ALA A 166 -4.52 -2.89 27.52
N LYS A 167 -5.01 -4.05 27.03
CA LYS A 167 -4.16 -5.02 26.30
C LYS A 167 -3.60 -4.44 25.00
N VAL A 168 -4.41 -3.68 24.26
CA VAL A 168 -3.99 -2.98 23.03
C VAL A 168 -2.91 -1.94 23.32
N ILE A 169 -3.11 -1.08 24.33
CA ILE A 169 -2.14 -0.06 24.73
C ILE A 169 -0.82 -0.72 25.16
N ALA A 170 -0.88 -1.76 25.99
CA ALA A 170 0.30 -2.49 26.44
C ALA A 170 1.10 -3.06 25.25
N PHE A 171 0.42 -3.69 24.27
CA PHE A 171 1.05 -4.19 23.06
C PHE A 171 1.73 -3.06 22.27
N ALA A 172 1.05 -1.92 22.08
CA ALA A 172 1.62 -0.81 21.35
C ALA A 172 2.82 -0.19 22.08
N ARG A 173 2.83 -0.17 23.42
CA ARG A 173 4.01 0.23 24.20
C ARG A 173 5.17 -0.75 24.02
N ASP A 174 4.90 -2.06 23.95
CA ASP A 174 5.92 -3.06 23.63
C ASP A 174 6.50 -2.86 22.22
N VAL A 175 5.68 -2.45 21.25
CA VAL A 175 6.15 -2.09 19.90
C VAL A 175 7.06 -0.85 19.96
N LEU A 176 6.69 0.18 20.73
CA LEU A 176 7.53 1.37 20.90
C LEU A 176 8.86 1.04 21.59
N ASP A 177 8.87 0.22 22.63
CA ASP A 177 10.10 -0.20 23.30
C ASP A 177 11.04 -0.98 22.38
N GLN A 178 10.50 -1.72 21.41
CA GLN A 178 11.30 -2.44 20.42
C GLN A 178 11.78 -1.53 19.29
N ALA A 179 10.90 -0.67 18.77
CA ALA A 179 11.18 0.15 17.60
C ALA A 179 11.95 1.42 17.93
N ALA A 180 11.75 2.02 19.10
CA ALA A 180 12.35 3.28 19.52
C ALA A 180 12.64 3.27 21.03
N PRO A 181 13.51 2.34 21.51
CA PRO A 181 13.75 2.16 22.93
C PRO A 181 14.18 3.45 23.63
N LEU A 182 13.72 3.66 24.86
CA LEU A 182 14.29 4.67 25.75
C LEU A 182 15.64 4.19 26.28
N ALA A 183 16.48 5.12 26.77
CA ALA A 183 17.83 4.79 27.21
C ALA A 183 17.87 3.73 28.32
N ASP A 184 17.05 3.90 29.38
CA ASP A 184 17.04 3.04 30.57
C ASP A 184 15.62 2.76 31.12
N HIS A 185 14.57 2.99 30.32
CA HIS A 185 13.16 2.91 30.76
C HIS A 185 12.25 2.32 29.68
N SER A 186 10.97 2.11 30.01
CA SER A 186 9.94 1.68 29.06
C SER A 186 8.98 2.83 28.74
N HIS A 187 8.46 2.87 27.51
CA HIS A 187 7.35 3.73 27.11
C HIS A 187 6.08 3.48 27.92
N LYS A 188 5.96 2.33 28.60
CA LYS A 188 4.85 2.01 29.52
C LYS A 188 4.77 2.98 30.69
N ASP A 189 5.91 3.53 31.11
CA ASP A 189 6.01 4.42 32.27
C ASP A 189 5.90 5.91 31.87
N ALA A 190 5.66 6.19 30.59
CA ALA A 190 5.58 7.55 30.08
C ALA A 190 4.35 8.29 30.61
N THR A 191 4.56 9.51 31.09
CA THR A 191 3.52 10.46 31.56
C THR A 191 3.42 11.70 30.68
N GLY A 192 4.32 11.87 29.73
CA GLY A 192 4.25 12.90 28.70
C GLY A 192 5.44 12.87 27.75
N TYR A 193 5.25 13.48 26.59
CA TYR A 193 6.29 13.69 25.59
C TYR A 193 6.45 15.19 25.39
N ARG A 194 7.68 15.65 25.16
CA ARG A 194 7.98 17.04 24.75
C ARG A 194 9.27 17.07 23.95
N VAL A 195 9.50 18.18 23.26
CA VAL A 195 10.69 18.41 22.44
C VAL A 195 11.51 19.54 23.06
N GLU A 196 12.74 19.24 23.44
CA GLU A 196 13.67 20.21 24.05
C GLU A 196 15.02 20.12 23.35
N GLY A 197 15.57 21.26 22.94
CA GLY A 197 16.90 21.30 22.32
C GLY A 197 17.04 20.45 21.05
N GLY A 198 15.94 20.21 20.32
CA GLY A 198 15.95 19.36 19.12
C GLY A 198 15.80 17.87 19.39
N GLN A 199 15.54 17.46 20.63
CA GLN A 199 15.46 16.05 21.05
C GLN A 199 14.12 15.74 21.70
N LEU A 200 13.68 14.49 21.56
CA LEU A 200 12.53 13.98 22.29
C LEU A 200 12.88 13.74 23.76
N VAL A 201 12.10 14.33 24.66
CA VAL A 201 12.17 14.09 26.09
C VAL A 201 10.88 13.43 26.56
N VAL A 202 11.02 12.30 27.25
CA VAL A 202 9.91 11.52 27.79
C VAL A 202 9.87 11.72 29.30
N ALA A 203 8.78 12.27 29.80
CA ALA A 203 8.49 12.34 31.24
C ALA A 203 8.01 10.97 31.72
N LEU A 204 8.46 10.56 32.90
CA LEU A 204 8.18 9.26 33.50
C LEU A 204 7.35 9.40 34.76
N GLU A 205 6.73 8.31 35.19
CA GLU A 205 6.14 8.24 36.54
C GLU A 205 7.21 8.53 37.60
N GLY A 206 6.84 9.26 38.66
CA GLY A 206 7.79 9.71 39.69
C GLY A 206 8.60 10.97 39.37
N GLY A 207 8.38 11.59 38.19
CA GLY A 207 8.92 12.92 37.84
C GLY A 207 10.31 12.91 37.21
N ALA A 208 10.89 11.73 36.97
CA ALA A 208 12.09 11.60 36.17
C ALA A 208 11.82 11.88 34.68
N THR A 209 12.88 12.10 33.91
CA THR A 209 12.80 12.22 32.45
C THR A 209 13.87 11.36 31.80
N THR A 210 13.61 10.89 30.59
CA THR A 210 14.55 10.11 29.78
C THR A 210 14.48 10.54 28.31
N ALA A 211 15.37 9.98 27.51
CA ALA A 211 15.46 10.20 26.08
C ALA A 211 15.41 8.85 25.34
N LEU A 212 15.27 8.91 24.02
CA LEU A 212 15.50 7.76 23.16
C LEU A 212 16.95 7.28 23.31
N LYS A 213 17.15 5.95 23.26
CA LYS A 213 18.46 5.33 23.23
C LYS A 213 19.25 5.76 21.99
N ASP A 214 18.57 5.89 20.85
CA ASP A 214 19.09 6.53 19.66
C ASP A 214 18.26 7.78 19.33
N ALA A 215 18.85 8.96 19.54
CA ALA A 215 18.18 10.23 19.31
C ALA A 215 17.86 10.48 17.82
N ALA A 216 18.56 9.82 16.88
CA ALA A 216 18.30 9.97 15.45
C ALA A 216 16.97 9.35 15.01
N GLN A 217 16.36 8.51 15.86
CA GLN A 217 15.04 7.95 15.60
C GLN A 217 13.92 8.99 15.72
N PHE A 218 14.14 10.11 16.39
CA PHE A 218 13.19 11.22 16.42
C PHE A 218 13.28 12.04 15.14
N VAL A 219 12.21 12.03 14.34
CA VAL A 219 12.17 12.65 13.01
C VAL A 219 11.41 13.97 13.01
N GLY A 220 10.44 14.16 13.89
CA GLY A 220 9.69 15.40 13.94
C GLY A 220 8.45 15.32 14.84
N TYR A 221 7.69 16.40 14.89
CA TYR A 221 6.51 16.49 15.75
C TYR A 221 5.43 17.38 15.13
N GLN A 222 4.21 17.33 15.66
CA GLN A 222 3.15 18.30 15.37
C GLN A 222 2.71 19.01 16.65
N GLY A 223 2.17 20.21 16.49
CA GLY A 223 1.71 21.03 17.61
C GLY A 223 2.84 21.77 18.32
N ASP A 224 2.62 22.09 19.59
CA ASP A 224 3.58 22.81 20.42
C ASP A 224 4.70 21.86 20.89
N ALA A 225 5.96 22.30 20.86
CA ALA A 225 7.09 21.48 21.31
C ALA A 225 6.97 21.04 22.78
N ALA A 226 6.39 21.88 23.66
CA ALA A 226 6.23 21.57 25.08
C ALA A 226 5.12 20.54 25.34
N ALA A 227 4.17 20.38 24.42
CA ALA A 227 3.06 19.43 24.49
C ALA A 227 2.62 19.05 23.06
N PRO A 228 3.42 18.24 22.34
CA PRO A 228 3.16 17.92 20.95
C PRO A 228 1.88 17.10 20.82
N SER A 229 1.13 17.32 19.74
CA SER A 229 -0.02 16.50 19.39
C SER A 229 0.38 15.21 18.66
N ALA A 230 1.60 15.16 18.14
CA ALA A 230 2.16 14.00 17.46
C ALA A 230 3.68 13.95 17.63
N VAL A 231 4.25 12.77 17.81
CA VAL A 231 5.70 12.51 17.81
C VAL A 231 6.01 11.49 16.73
N LEU A 232 6.77 11.91 15.71
CA LEU A 232 7.17 11.09 14.57
C LEU A 232 8.54 10.46 14.84
N LEU A 233 8.57 9.14 14.77
CA LEU A 233 9.74 8.30 14.96
C LEU A 233 10.05 7.52 13.68
N ARG A 234 11.28 7.03 13.54
CA ARG A 234 11.70 6.13 12.45
C ARG A 234 12.55 4.97 12.94
N HIS A 235 12.28 3.79 12.41
CA HIS A 235 13.04 2.56 12.65
C HIS A 235 13.03 1.69 11.40
N ASN A 236 14.20 1.15 11.01
CA ASN A 236 14.36 0.32 9.81
C ASN A 236 13.77 0.93 8.53
N GLY A 237 13.85 2.26 8.39
CA GLY A 237 13.32 2.96 7.22
C GLY A 237 11.83 3.29 7.26
N LEU A 238 11.07 2.76 8.24
CA LEU A 238 9.63 2.98 8.43
C LEU A 238 9.34 3.93 9.57
N HIS A 239 8.22 4.64 9.49
CA HIS A 239 7.82 5.61 10.49
C HIS A 239 6.75 5.09 11.46
N VAL A 240 6.81 5.60 12.69
CA VAL A 240 5.80 5.41 13.73
C VAL A 240 5.42 6.76 14.31
N ASP A 241 4.14 7.05 14.38
CA ASP A 241 3.59 8.33 14.82
C ASP A 241 2.76 8.13 16.10
N ILE A 242 3.28 8.63 17.22
CA ILE A 242 2.60 8.60 18.52
C ILE A 242 1.62 9.78 18.56
N GLN A 243 0.33 9.49 18.49
CA GLN A 243 -0.74 10.49 18.53
C GLN A 243 -1.11 10.82 19.98
N ILE A 244 -1.12 12.10 20.33
CA ILE A 244 -1.34 12.58 21.70
C ILE A 244 -2.54 13.51 21.70
N ASP A 245 -3.64 13.05 22.31
CA ASP A 245 -4.85 13.85 22.47
C ASP A 245 -5.63 13.40 23.71
N ARG A 246 -5.46 14.17 24.80
CA ARG A 246 -6.13 13.97 26.09
C ARG A 246 -7.64 14.23 26.05
N SER A 247 -8.18 14.80 24.97
CA SER A 247 -9.63 15.00 24.83
C SER A 247 -10.36 13.72 24.37
N THR A 248 -9.63 12.77 23.76
CA THR A 248 -10.21 11.53 23.26
C THR A 248 -10.58 10.57 24.40
N PRO A 249 -11.53 9.63 24.17
CA PRO A 249 -11.88 8.62 25.17
C PRO A 249 -10.71 7.76 25.64
N ILE A 250 -9.72 7.50 24.77
CA ILE A 250 -8.53 6.69 25.06
C ILE A 250 -7.44 7.55 25.70
N GLY A 251 -7.07 8.66 25.07
CA GLY A 251 -5.98 9.52 25.53
C GLY A 251 -6.22 10.14 26.91
N LYS A 252 -7.48 10.39 27.30
CA LYS A 252 -7.78 10.84 28.68
C LYS A 252 -7.46 9.79 29.75
N THR A 253 -7.37 8.52 29.39
CA THR A 253 -7.07 7.40 30.30
C THR A 253 -5.61 6.98 30.26
N ASP A 254 -4.85 7.42 29.24
CA ASP A 254 -3.44 7.16 29.11
C ASP A 254 -2.63 8.22 29.90
N PRO A 255 -1.68 7.83 30.76
CA PRO A 255 -0.90 8.78 31.56
C PRO A 255 -0.17 9.82 30.71
N ALA A 256 0.36 9.44 29.54
CA ALA A 256 1.02 10.34 28.59
C ALA A 256 0.07 11.06 27.63
N GLY A 257 -1.23 10.77 27.68
CA GLY A 257 -2.22 11.35 26.78
C GLY A 257 -2.29 10.70 25.40
N VAL A 258 -1.63 9.54 25.21
CA VAL A 258 -1.58 8.87 23.91
C VAL A 258 -2.94 8.32 23.55
N SER A 259 -3.45 8.76 22.40
CA SER A 259 -4.75 8.36 21.87
C SER A 259 -4.62 7.23 20.85
N ASP A 260 -3.48 7.13 20.15
CA ASP A 260 -3.19 6.09 19.17
C ASP A 260 -1.67 6.00 18.87
N VAL A 261 -1.26 4.91 18.22
CA VAL A 261 0.02 4.78 17.53
C VAL A 261 -0.27 4.47 16.06
N VAL A 262 0.06 5.40 15.17
CA VAL A 262 -0.16 5.26 13.73
C VAL A 262 1.14 4.78 13.09
N VAL A 263 1.10 3.66 12.38
CA VAL A 263 2.26 3.05 11.73
C VAL A 263 2.24 3.30 10.23
N GLU A 264 3.42 3.55 9.67
CA GLU A 264 3.64 3.47 8.23
C GLU A 264 3.56 1.99 7.82
N ALA A 265 2.65 1.65 6.92
CA ALA A 265 2.22 0.29 6.64
C ALA A 265 2.29 -0.06 5.14
N ALA A 266 1.20 0.10 4.39
CA ALA A 266 1.18 -0.24 2.97
C ALA A 266 2.04 0.77 2.18
N LEU A 267 3.30 0.41 1.92
CA LEU A 267 4.23 1.27 1.19
C LEU A 267 3.82 1.41 -0.26
N SER A 268 3.43 0.28 -0.87
CA SER A 268 2.93 0.21 -2.23
C SER A 268 1.62 -0.58 -2.31
N THR A 269 0.82 -0.27 -3.32
CA THR A 269 -0.46 -0.92 -3.60
C THR A 269 -0.57 -1.25 -5.08
N ILE A 270 -0.79 -2.52 -5.38
CA ILE A 270 -1.16 -2.98 -6.73
C ILE A 270 -2.66 -2.79 -6.91
N LEU A 271 -3.03 -1.88 -7.81
CA LEU A 271 -4.41 -1.70 -8.27
C LEU A 271 -4.68 -2.66 -9.42
N ASP A 272 -5.38 -3.73 -9.10
CA ASP A 272 -5.44 -4.93 -9.92
C ASP A 272 -6.58 -4.89 -10.95
N LEU A 273 -6.24 -5.26 -12.18
CA LEU A 273 -7.11 -5.38 -13.36
C LEU A 273 -7.11 -6.81 -13.93
N GLU A 274 -6.55 -7.76 -13.20
CA GLU A 274 -6.37 -9.16 -13.58
C GLU A 274 -7.20 -10.08 -12.67
N ASP A 275 -6.59 -10.78 -11.72
CA ASP A 275 -7.16 -11.96 -11.06
C ASP A 275 -8.23 -11.62 -10.00
N SER A 276 -8.20 -10.42 -9.43
CA SER A 276 -9.19 -10.01 -8.43
C SER A 276 -10.45 -9.35 -9.00
N VAL A 277 -10.55 -9.21 -10.32
CA VAL A 277 -11.67 -8.54 -11.00
C VAL A 277 -12.35 -9.43 -12.03
N ALA A 278 -13.64 -9.18 -12.28
CA ALA A 278 -14.35 -9.72 -13.44
C ALA A 278 -14.61 -8.58 -14.43
N ALA A 279 -13.81 -8.50 -15.49
CA ALA A 279 -13.96 -7.48 -16.53
C ALA A 279 -13.89 -8.10 -17.92
N VAL A 280 -15.05 -8.32 -18.54
CA VAL A 280 -15.17 -9.14 -19.77
C VAL A 280 -15.56 -8.34 -21.00
N ASP A 281 -15.92 -7.07 -20.84
CA ASP A 281 -16.28 -6.20 -21.95
C ASP A 281 -15.82 -4.74 -21.75
N ALA A 282 -16.18 -3.87 -22.70
CA ALA A 282 -15.78 -2.47 -22.68
C ALA A 282 -16.37 -1.68 -21.49
N GLN A 283 -17.56 -2.05 -20.99
CA GLN A 283 -18.17 -1.38 -19.85
C GLN A 283 -17.35 -1.65 -18.59
N ASP A 284 -17.00 -2.92 -18.35
CA ASP A 284 -16.19 -3.29 -17.19
C ASP A 284 -14.79 -2.67 -17.26
N LYS A 285 -14.14 -2.72 -18.43
CA LYS A 285 -12.81 -2.12 -18.61
C LYS A 285 -12.83 -0.61 -18.36
N VAL A 286 -13.84 0.11 -18.87
CA VAL A 286 -13.99 1.55 -18.62
C VAL A 286 -14.24 1.85 -17.14
N ALA A 287 -15.01 1.01 -16.42
CA ALA A 287 -15.18 1.18 -14.98
C ALA A 287 -13.85 1.09 -14.22
N GLY A 288 -13.02 0.10 -14.55
CA GLY A 288 -11.68 -0.04 -13.97
C GLY A 288 -10.75 1.11 -14.33
N TYR A 289 -10.73 1.51 -15.61
CA TYR A 289 -9.92 2.65 -16.07
C TYR A 289 -10.36 3.98 -15.45
N ALA A 290 -11.66 4.17 -15.21
CA ALA A 290 -12.18 5.37 -14.56
C ALA A 290 -11.72 5.47 -13.10
N ASN A 291 -11.75 4.37 -12.34
CA ASN A 291 -11.23 4.34 -10.97
C ASN A 291 -9.72 4.57 -10.95
N TRP A 292 -8.97 3.95 -11.88
CA TRP A 292 -7.54 4.19 -12.00
C TRP A 292 -7.20 5.65 -12.34
N LEU A 293 -7.90 6.24 -13.30
CA LEU A 293 -7.76 7.65 -13.65
C LEU A 293 -8.04 8.55 -12.44
N GLY A 294 -9.03 8.21 -11.62
CA GLY A 294 -9.36 8.98 -10.43
C GLY A 294 -8.27 8.93 -9.35
N ILE A 295 -7.55 7.81 -9.24
CA ILE A 295 -6.35 7.72 -8.40
C ILE A 295 -5.26 8.65 -8.94
N LEU A 296 -4.94 8.56 -10.24
CA LEU A 296 -3.91 9.38 -10.88
C LEU A 296 -4.18 10.88 -10.79
N LYS A 297 -5.45 11.30 -10.89
CA LYS A 297 -5.88 12.71 -10.77
C LYS A 297 -6.12 13.15 -9.32
N ALA A 298 -5.95 12.24 -8.36
CA ALA A 298 -6.24 12.46 -6.96
C ALA A 298 -7.69 12.93 -6.66
N ASP A 299 -8.66 12.56 -7.50
CA ASP A 299 -10.07 12.98 -7.41
C ASP A 299 -11.05 11.82 -7.17
N LEU A 300 -10.55 10.58 -7.02
CA LEU A 300 -11.37 9.45 -6.64
C LEU A 300 -12.03 9.71 -5.28
N THR A 301 -13.36 9.60 -5.23
CA THR A 301 -14.14 9.74 -4.01
C THR A 301 -15.23 8.68 -3.94
N GLU A 302 -15.64 8.34 -2.72
CA GLU A 302 -16.70 7.36 -2.45
C GLU A 302 -17.62 7.84 -1.32
N GLN A 303 -18.92 7.58 -1.44
CA GLN A 303 -19.88 7.81 -0.36
C GLN A 303 -19.86 6.65 0.63
N VAL A 304 -19.53 6.93 1.89
CA VAL A 304 -19.47 5.92 2.95
C VAL A 304 -20.57 6.17 3.98
N SER A 305 -21.41 5.16 4.21
CA SER A 305 -22.44 5.18 5.26
C SER A 305 -21.96 4.41 6.50
N LYS A 306 -21.77 5.10 7.63
CA LYS A 306 -21.39 4.48 8.93
C LYS A 306 -22.19 5.13 10.05
N GLY A 307 -22.82 4.32 10.90
CA GLY A 307 -23.56 4.80 12.08
C GLY A 307 -24.73 5.74 11.75
N GLY A 308 -25.43 5.51 10.62
CA GLY A 308 -26.55 6.34 10.18
C GLY A 308 -26.16 7.69 9.55
N LYS A 309 -24.86 7.95 9.34
CA LYS A 309 -24.35 9.14 8.64
C LYS A 309 -23.66 8.74 7.34
N THR A 310 -23.86 9.55 6.30
CA THR A 310 -23.17 9.43 5.01
C THR A 310 -22.15 10.55 4.89
N PHE A 311 -20.93 10.23 4.47
CA PHE A 311 -19.87 11.20 4.20
C PHE A 311 -19.05 10.80 2.97
N THR A 312 -18.53 11.80 2.27
CA THR A 312 -17.60 11.59 1.15
C THR A 312 -16.20 11.29 1.69
N ARG A 313 -15.59 10.20 1.25
CA ARG A 313 -14.18 9.89 1.51
C ARG A 313 -13.38 10.12 0.24
N GLY A 314 -12.22 10.78 0.37
CA GLY A 314 -11.25 11.02 -0.70
C GLY A 314 -9.86 10.47 -0.34
N LEU A 315 -8.89 10.77 -1.19
CA LEU A 315 -7.48 10.43 -0.98
C LEU A 315 -6.87 11.36 0.08
N ASN A 316 -6.09 10.79 0.99
CA ASN A 316 -5.44 11.53 2.06
C ASN A 316 -4.35 12.46 1.51
N PRO A 317 -4.19 13.68 2.05
CA PRO A 317 -3.05 14.53 1.71
C PRO A 317 -1.76 13.97 2.32
N ASP A 318 -0.63 14.52 1.89
CA ASP A 318 0.65 14.25 2.54
C ASP A 318 0.64 14.68 4.01
N ARG A 319 1.45 14.00 4.83
CA ARG A 319 1.59 14.31 6.25
C ARG A 319 2.74 15.28 6.45
N VAL A 320 2.51 16.30 7.27
CA VAL A 320 3.43 17.42 7.49
C VAL A 320 3.77 17.53 8.97
N TYR A 321 5.06 17.59 9.30
CA TYR A 321 5.59 17.68 10.65
C TYR A 321 6.63 18.80 10.75
N THR A 322 6.79 19.36 11.94
CA THR A 322 7.92 20.23 12.27
C THR A 322 9.17 19.37 12.48
N ALA A 323 10.29 19.77 11.88
CA ALA A 323 11.58 19.10 12.07
C ALA A 323 12.06 19.19 13.53
N PRO A 324 12.95 18.30 14.01
CA PRO A 324 13.31 18.20 15.43
C PRO A 324 13.80 19.51 16.04
N GLY A 325 14.62 20.26 15.30
CA GLY A 325 15.16 21.55 15.74
C GLY A 325 14.15 22.71 15.77
N GLY A 326 12.87 22.49 15.43
CA GLY A 326 11.81 23.50 15.42
C GLY A 326 11.82 24.40 14.18
N SER A 327 12.88 24.38 13.36
CA SER A 327 12.96 25.07 12.08
C SER A 327 12.85 24.09 10.92
N GLY A 328 11.89 24.31 10.02
CA GLY A 328 11.70 23.51 8.81
C GLY A 328 10.59 22.45 8.92
N GLU A 329 10.37 21.77 7.81
CA GLU A 329 9.27 20.82 7.60
C GLU A 329 9.81 19.43 7.25
N VAL A 330 9.21 18.39 7.83
CA VAL A 330 9.30 17.02 7.33
C VAL A 330 7.97 16.67 6.68
N ARG A 331 8.02 16.33 5.39
CA ARG A 331 6.86 15.93 4.60
C ARG A 331 6.96 14.47 4.21
N LEU A 332 5.90 13.71 4.47
CA LEU A 332 5.80 12.30 4.15
C LEU A 332 4.60 12.03 3.24
N HIS A 333 4.75 11.09 2.32
CA HIS A 333 3.65 10.63 1.48
C HIS A 333 2.50 10.12 2.35
N GLY A 334 1.31 10.69 2.16
CA GLY A 334 0.11 10.30 2.92
C GLY A 334 -0.60 9.08 2.36
N ARG A 335 -0.12 8.57 1.23
CA ARG A 335 -0.76 7.53 0.42
C ARG A 335 0.27 6.48 0.04
N SER A 336 -0.23 5.27 -0.23
CA SER A 336 0.55 4.18 -0.78
C SER A 336 0.95 4.53 -2.20
N LEU A 337 2.17 4.14 -2.60
CA LEU A 337 2.62 4.24 -3.99
C LEU A 337 1.74 3.36 -4.90
#